data_AF-A0A378I5K6-F1
#
_entry.id   AF-A0A378I5K6-F1
#
_cell.length_a   1.000
_cell.length_b   1.000
_cell.length_c   1.000
_cell.angle_alpha   90.00
_cell.angle_beta   90.00
_cell.angle_gamma   90.00
#
_symmetry.space_group_name_H-M   'P 1'
#
loop_
_entity.id
_entity.type
_entity.pdbx_description
1 polymer ?
#
loop_
_entity_poly.entity_id
_entity_poly.type
_entity_poly.pdbx_seq_one_letter_code
_entity_poly.pdbx_strand_id
1 'polypeptide(L)'
;MRAYFEIYDFFWYQTNKRILRYISPLLYFWYKTYGLSYANLQELIQERGLIINDSQLDKYLTYVFRMKKYIPREPVLKPNLAIKKIPHKIKSKFAYVLVDQTGLTYDFFLINESEDKLAQQFFLDSLDLNGLPPKINTLVAQRVAKKELNQDIDLF
;
A
#
# COMPACT_ATOMS: atom_id res chain seq x y z
N MET A 1 22.57 16.55 -15.17
CA MET A 1 21.97 15.73 -14.09
C MET A 1 20.44 15.62 -14.17
N ARG A 2 19.68 16.69 -14.43
CA ARG A 2 18.20 16.65 -14.50
C ARG A 2 17.64 15.73 -15.60
N ALA A 3 18.23 15.75 -16.80
CA ALA A 3 17.81 14.88 -17.92
C ALA A 3 18.06 13.38 -17.67
N TYR A 4 19.14 13.01 -16.96
CA TYR A 4 19.41 11.61 -16.58
C TYR A 4 18.39 11.09 -15.56
N PHE A 5 17.97 11.96 -14.63
CA PHE A 5 16.95 11.63 -13.65
C PHE A 5 15.58 11.38 -14.32
N GLU A 6 15.21 12.22 -15.29
CA GLU A 6 13.96 12.06 -16.05
C GLU A 6 13.91 10.80 -16.92
N ILE A 7 15.03 10.43 -17.56
CA ILE A 7 15.10 9.20 -18.37
C ILE A 7 15.00 7.94 -17.49
N TYR A 8 15.72 7.89 -16.37
CA TYR A 8 15.66 6.76 -15.45
C TYR A 8 14.26 6.60 -14.84
N ASP A 9 13.61 7.71 -14.48
CA ASP A 9 12.24 7.72 -13.98
C ASP A 9 11.24 7.27 -15.04
N PHE A 10 11.43 7.66 -16.29
CA PHE A 10 10.60 7.19 -17.39
C PHE A 10 10.67 5.66 -17.55
N PHE A 11 11.87 5.08 -17.66
CA PHE A 11 12.04 3.64 -17.81
C PHE A 11 11.55 2.87 -16.58
N TRP A 12 11.80 3.41 -15.39
CA TRP A 12 11.26 2.84 -14.16
C TRP A 12 9.73 2.81 -14.19
N TYR A 13 9.08 3.93 -14.56
CA TYR A 13 7.64 3.97 -14.70
C TYR A 13 7.13 2.99 -15.76
N GLN A 14 7.72 2.95 -16.96
CA GLN A 14 7.25 2.06 -18.03
C GLN A 14 7.31 0.59 -17.62
N THR A 15 8.36 0.21 -16.91
CA THR A 15 8.56 -1.17 -16.41
C THR A 15 7.57 -1.51 -15.29
N ASN A 16 7.24 -0.53 -14.42
CA ASN A 16 6.42 -0.77 -13.23
C ASN A 16 4.95 -0.34 -13.37
N LYS A 17 4.55 0.35 -14.45
CA LYS A 17 3.20 0.97 -14.58
C LYS A 17 2.04 0.01 -14.34
N ARG A 18 2.21 -1.27 -14.69
CA ARG A 18 1.18 -2.31 -14.50
C ARG A 18 0.93 -2.57 -13.02
N ILE A 19 1.97 -2.59 -12.18
CA ILE A 19 1.82 -2.77 -10.73
C ILE A 19 1.52 -1.46 -10.03
N LEU A 20 2.11 -0.35 -10.47
CA LEU A 20 1.85 0.97 -9.90
C LEU A 20 0.35 1.27 -9.88
N ARG A 21 -0.41 0.80 -10.87
CA ARG A 21 -1.88 0.89 -10.90
C ARG A 21 -2.58 0.34 -9.67
N TYR A 22 -2.06 -0.72 -9.08
CA TYR A 22 -2.69 -1.40 -7.94
C TYR A 22 -2.09 -0.93 -6.62
N ILE A 23 -0.75 -0.85 -6.54
CA ILE A 23 -0.07 -0.59 -5.27
C ILE A 23 -0.04 0.91 -4.94
N SER A 24 0.35 1.80 -5.87
CA SER A 24 0.52 3.23 -5.56
C SER A 24 -0.72 3.90 -4.96
N PRO A 25 -1.96 3.68 -5.47
CA PRO A 25 -3.15 4.28 -4.89
C PRO A 25 -3.40 3.85 -3.45
N LEU A 26 -3.15 2.58 -3.13
CA LEU A 26 -3.30 2.04 -1.79
C LEU A 26 -2.25 2.61 -0.83
N LEU A 27 -0.98 2.66 -1.25
CA LEU A 27 0.09 3.25 -0.43
C LEU A 27 -0.18 4.72 -0.15
N TYR A 28 -0.61 5.48 -1.17
CA TYR A 28 -0.96 6.88 -1.01
C TYR A 28 -2.15 7.04 -0.06
N PHE A 29 -3.17 6.18 -0.16
CA PHE A 29 -4.31 6.20 0.75
C PHE A 29 -3.86 5.93 2.19
N TRP A 30 -3.04 4.90 2.43
CA TRP A 30 -2.53 4.63 3.77
C TRP A 30 -1.70 5.80 4.33
N TYR A 31 -0.76 6.30 3.52
CA TYR A 31 0.08 7.43 3.85
C TYR A 31 -0.74 8.67 4.21
N LYS A 32 -1.64 9.09 3.31
CA LYS A 32 -2.31 10.38 3.40
C LYS A 32 -3.47 10.35 4.40
N THR A 33 -4.25 9.28 4.42
CA THR A 33 -5.46 9.18 5.24
C THR A 33 -5.13 8.91 6.70
N TYR A 34 -4.14 8.04 6.98
CA TYR A 34 -3.79 7.66 8.35
C TYR A 34 -2.56 8.38 8.90
N GLY A 35 -1.93 9.23 8.08
CA GLY A 35 -0.77 10.03 8.49
C GLY A 35 0.43 9.14 8.86
N LEU A 36 0.63 8.05 8.13
CA LEU A 36 1.75 7.14 8.39
C LEU A 36 3.07 7.85 8.08
N SER A 37 4.08 7.61 8.91
CA SER A 37 5.47 7.95 8.58
C SER A 37 5.97 7.05 7.44
N TYR A 38 7.05 7.46 6.78
CA TYR A 38 7.70 6.64 5.75
C TYR A 38 8.15 5.29 6.32
N ALA A 39 8.72 5.28 7.53
CA ALA A 39 9.14 4.06 8.19
C ALA A 39 7.96 3.09 8.43
N ASN A 40 6.86 3.59 9.00
CA ASN A 40 5.66 2.77 9.25
C ASN A 40 5.08 2.21 7.95
N LEU A 41 5.07 3.03 6.90
CA LEU A 41 4.58 2.63 5.60
C LEU A 41 5.50 1.59 4.94
N GLN A 42 6.82 1.78 4.99
CA GLN A 42 7.80 0.81 4.48
C GLN A 42 7.69 -0.53 5.20
N GLU A 43 7.52 -0.51 6.51
CA GLU A 43 7.36 -1.72 7.31
C GLU A 43 6.09 -2.48 6.90
N LEU A 44 4.97 -1.76 6.72
CA LEU A 44 3.71 -2.32 6.24
C LEU A 44 3.83 -2.92 4.81
N ILE A 45 4.61 -2.27 3.94
CA ILE A 45 4.90 -2.75 2.58
C ILE A 45 5.82 -3.97 2.61
N GLN A 46 6.76 -4.01 3.56
CA GLN A 46 7.69 -5.12 3.76
C GLN A 46 6.99 -6.38 4.27
N GLU A 47 6.02 -6.24 5.18
CA GLU A 47 5.13 -7.34 5.61
C GLU A 47 4.41 -7.99 4.42
N ARG A 48 4.13 -7.22 3.38
CA ARG A 48 3.53 -7.68 2.11
C ARG A 48 4.55 -8.22 1.12
N GLY A 49 5.80 -8.37 1.54
CA GLY A 49 6.89 -8.93 0.74
C GLY A 49 7.55 -7.96 -0.24
N LEU A 50 7.22 -6.66 -0.20
CA LEU A 50 7.86 -5.65 -1.03
C LEU A 50 8.84 -4.81 -0.20
N ILE A 51 10.14 -4.93 -0.47
CA ILE A 51 11.15 -4.09 0.20
C ILE A 51 11.40 -2.89 -0.70
N ILE A 52 11.25 -1.67 -0.18
CA ILE A 52 11.53 -0.43 -0.92
C ILE A 52 12.31 0.54 -0.04
N ASN A 53 13.18 1.34 -0.66
CA ASN A 53 13.84 2.46 0.00
C ASN A 53 13.02 3.76 -0.17
N ASP A 54 13.46 4.84 0.47
CA ASP A 54 12.76 6.13 0.46
C ASP A 54 12.55 6.67 -0.96
N SER A 55 13.57 6.64 -1.81
CA SER A 55 13.46 7.10 -3.20
C SER A 55 12.45 6.28 -4.02
N GLN A 56 12.37 4.98 -3.79
CA GLN A 56 11.35 4.14 -4.43
C GLN A 56 9.97 4.47 -3.89
N LEU A 57 9.82 4.63 -2.58
CA LEU A 57 8.55 5.02 -1.96
C LEU A 57 8.07 6.37 -2.53
N ASP A 58 8.95 7.36 -2.67
CA ASP A 58 8.65 8.65 -3.30
C ASP A 58 8.09 8.48 -4.72
N LYS A 59 8.68 7.58 -5.53
CA LYS A 59 8.15 7.28 -6.87
C LYS A 59 6.76 6.69 -6.79
N TYR A 60 6.52 5.72 -5.91
CA TYR A 60 5.18 5.15 -5.72
C TYR A 60 4.15 6.22 -5.33
N LEU A 61 4.49 7.11 -4.40
CA LEU A 61 3.62 8.18 -3.92
C LEU A 61 3.44 9.31 -4.95
N THR A 62 4.43 9.55 -5.82
CA THR A 62 4.37 10.58 -6.88
C THR A 62 3.55 10.11 -8.08
N TYR A 63 3.74 8.87 -8.54
CA TYR A 63 3.04 8.38 -9.74
C TYR A 63 1.54 8.14 -9.51
N VAL A 64 1.09 8.09 -8.25
CA VAL A 64 -0.33 7.96 -7.92
C VAL A 64 -1.21 9.03 -8.58
N PHE A 65 -0.67 10.23 -8.84
CA PHE A 65 -1.43 11.31 -9.48
C PHE A 65 -1.89 10.98 -10.89
N ARG A 66 -1.25 9.99 -11.55
CA ARG A 66 -1.68 9.46 -12.86
C ARG A 66 -2.84 8.47 -12.74
N MET A 67 -3.21 8.10 -11.52
CA MET A 67 -4.07 6.96 -11.18
C MET A 67 -5.10 7.35 -10.09
N LYS A 68 -5.43 8.65 -9.97
CA LYS A 68 -6.33 9.20 -8.94
C LYS A 68 -7.66 8.44 -8.79
N LYS A 69 -8.21 7.94 -9.90
CA LYS A 69 -9.48 7.18 -9.90
C LYS A 69 -9.42 5.86 -9.13
N TYR A 70 -8.22 5.34 -8.86
CA TYR A 70 -8.03 4.10 -8.13
C TYR A 70 -7.68 4.32 -6.65
N ILE A 71 -7.62 5.56 -6.18
CA ILE A 71 -7.37 5.86 -4.77
C ILE A 71 -8.64 5.51 -3.99
N PRO A 72 -8.57 4.61 -2.99
CA PRO A 72 -9.71 4.33 -2.12
C PRO A 72 -10.22 5.60 -1.45
N ARG A 73 -11.55 5.74 -1.35
CA ARG A 73 -12.17 6.89 -0.68
C ARG A 73 -12.49 6.60 0.78
N GLU A 74 -12.79 5.35 1.09
CA GLU A 74 -13.21 4.88 2.39
C GLU A 74 -12.51 3.56 2.70
N PRO A 75 -12.25 3.26 3.99
CA PRO A 75 -11.61 2.01 4.40
C PRO A 75 -12.51 0.79 4.23
N VAL A 76 -13.81 0.98 4.00
CA VAL A 76 -14.82 -0.07 4.13
C VAL A 76 -14.53 -1.27 3.24
N LEU A 77 -14.35 -2.43 3.89
CA LEU A 77 -14.25 -3.72 3.25
C LEU A 77 -15.55 -3.99 2.47
N LYS A 78 -15.45 -4.05 1.15
CA LYS A 78 -16.61 -4.35 0.32
C LYS A 78 -16.90 -5.85 0.30
N PRO A 79 -18.18 -6.25 0.17
CA PRO A 79 -18.51 -7.62 -0.16
C PRO A 79 -17.92 -7.96 -1.54
N ASN A 80 -17.50 -9.22 -1.71
CA ASN A 80 -17.02 -9.79 -2.98
C ASN A 80 -15.70 -9.19 -3.49
N LEU A 81 -14.62 -9.40 -2.73
CA LEU A 81 -13.26 -9.14 -3.20
C LEU A 81 -12.71 -10.34 -3.96
N ALA A 82 -11.95 -10.07 -5.01
CA ALA A 82 -11.28 -11.09 -5.82
C ALA A 82 -9.77 -10.98 -5.68
N ILE A 83 -9.11 -12.12 -5.56
CA ILE A 83 -7.65 -12.19 -5.61
C ILE A 83 -7.23 -12.28 -7.07
N LYS A 84 -6.38 -11.34 -7.49
CA LYS A 84 -5.85 -11.29 -8.85
C LYS A 84 -4.33 -11.43 -8.82
N LYS A 85 -3.83 -12.44 -9.53
CA LYS A 85 -2.39 -12.56 -9.82
C LYS A 85 -1.98 -11.61 -10.93
N ILE A 86 -0.89 -10.89 -10.72
CA ILE A 86 -0.27 -10.05 -11.74
C ILE A 86 0.68 -10.92 -12.57
N PRO A 87 0.57 -10.90 -13.91
CA PRO A 87 1.33 -11.83 -14.77
C PRO A 87 2.84 -11.60 -14.76
N HIS A 88 3.29 -10.41 -14.36
CA HIS A 88 4.70 -10.03 -14.35
C HIS A 88 5.25 -10.06 -12.93
N LYS A 89 6.48 -10.59 -12.80
CA LYS A 89 7.20 -10.54 -11.53
C LYS A 89 7.70 -9.14 -11.23
N ILE A 90 7.76 -8.80 -9.95
CA ILE A 90 8.33 -7.55 -9.43
C ILE A 90 9.43 -7.92 -8.47
N LYS A 91 10.64 -7.42 -8.71
CA LYS A 91 11.82 -7.79 -7.91
C LYS A 91 11.92 -9.32 -7.71
N SER A 92 11.72 -10.07 -8.80
CA SER A 92 11.72 -11.54 -8.84
C SER A 92 10.58 -12.25 -8.08
N LYS A 93 9.61 -11.53 -7.53
CA LYS A 93 8.44 -12.06 -6.82
C LYS A 93 7.18 -12.04 -7.67
N PHE A 94 6.34 -13.06 -7.52
CA PHE A 94 4.96 -13.02 -8.00
C PHE A 94 4.15 -12.05 -7.13
N ALA A 95 3.26 -11.29 -7.76
CA ALA A 95 2.40 -10.35 -7.06
C ALA A 95 0.94 -10.75 -7.18
N TYR A 96 0.25 -10.66 -6.05
CA TYR A 96 -1.18 -10.86 -5.89
C TYR A 96 -1.78 -9.58 -5.34
N VAL A 97 -2.97 -9.23 -5.79
CA VAL A 97 -3.72 -8.07 -5.33
C VAL A 97 -5.13 -8.48 -4.98
N LEU A 98 -5.64 -7.99 -3.86
CA LEU A 98 -7.03 -8.13 -3.45
C LEU A 98 -7.80 -6.93 -3.98
N VAL A 99 -8.76 -7.16 -4.88
CA VAL A 99 -9.45 -6.08 -5.60
C VAL A 99 -10.96 -6.24 -5.59
N ASP A 100 -11.68 -5.11 -5.67
CA ASP A 100 -13.12 -5.14 -5.95
C ASP A 100 -13.41 -5.23 -7.46
N GLN A 101 -14.70 -5.38 -7.80
CA GLN A 101 -15.19 -5.41 -9.19
C GLN A 101 -14.86 -4.14 -10.00
N THR A 102 -14.60 -3.01 -9.35
CA THR A 102 -14.21 -1.74 -10.01
C THR A 102 -12.70 -1.64 -10.25
N GLY A 103 -11.93 -2.58 -9.68
CA GLY A 103 -10.49 -2.63 -9.73
C GLY A 103 -9.79 -1.78 -8.67
N LEU A 104 -10.49 -1.36 -7.61
CA LEU A 104 -9.87 -0.79 -6.42
C LEU A 104 -9.10 -1.87 -5.66
N THR A 105 -7.89 -1.53 -5.21
CA THR A 105 -7.03 -2.46 -4.47
C THR A 105 -7.21 -2.23 -2.97
N TYR A 106 -7.48 -3.32 -2.26
CA TYR A 106 -7.66 -3.36 -0.81
C TYR A 106 -6.39 -3.82 -0.11
N ASP A 107 -5.69 -4.77 -0.72
CA ASP A 107 -4.38 -5.19 -0.27
C ASP A 107 -3.54 -5.82 -1.40
N PHE A 108 -2.26 -6.06 -1.16
CA PHE A 108 -1.35 -6.77 -2.06
C PHE A 108 -0.39 -7.68 -1.31
N PHE A 109 0.15 -8.67 -2.01
CA PHE A 109 1.11 -9.63 -1.45
C PHE A 109 2.11 -10.07 -2.51
N LEU A 110 3.40 -10.08 -2.17
CA LEU A 110 4.50 -10.49 -3.04
C LEU A 110 5.27 -11.67 -2.43
N ILE A 111 5.41 -12.73 -3.22
CA ILE A 111 6.07 -13.98 -2.80
C ILE A 111 7.03 -14.50 -3.89
N ASN A 112 8.12 -15.15 -3.51
CA ASN A 112 9.15 -15.63 -4.44
C ASN A 112 8.62 -16.71 -5.40
N GLU A 113 7.83 -17.63 -4.84
CA GLU A 113 7.24 -18.75 -5.54
C GLU A 113 5.75 -18.53 -5.75
N SER A 114 5.23 -19.00 -6.87
CA SER A 114 3.83 -18.80 -7.22
C SER A 114 2.97 -19.76 -6.41
N GLU A 115 2.39 -19.28 -5.32
CA GLU A 115 1.56 -20.11 -4.46
C GLU A 115 0.23 -19.42 -4.13
N ASP A 116 -0.79 -19.76 -4.91
CA ASP A 116 -2.11 -19.12 -4.82
C ASP A 116 -2.77 -19.36 -3.46
N LYS A 117 -2.48 -20.49 -2.80
CA LYS A 117 -2.96 -20.80 -1.45
C LYS A 117 -2.36 -19.89 -0.39
N LEU A 118 -1.06 -19.59 -0.46
CA LEU A 118 -0.42 -18.64 0.46
C LEU A 118 -0.94 -17.22 0.26
N ALA A 119 -1.18 -16.81 -0.99
CA ALA A 119 -1.81 -15.53 -1.25
C ALA A 119 -3.24 -15.46 -0.67
N GLN A 120 -4.03 -16.53 -0.81
CA GLN A 120 -5.35 -16.62 -0.19
C GLN A 120 -5.26 -16.51 1.33
N GLN A 121 -4.41 -17.31 1.97
CA GLN A 121 -4.24 -17.27 3.42
C GLN A 121 -3.80 -15.88 3.90
N PHE A 122 -2.84 -15.26 3.21
CA PHE A 122 -2.40 -13.91 3.53
C PHE A 122 -3.58 -12.93 3.55
N PHE A 123 -4.42 -12.91 2.52
CA PHE A 123 -5.54 -11.96 2.44
C PHE A 123 -6.69 -12.25 3.38
N LEU A 124 -6.82 -13.46 3.91
CA LEU A 124 -7.79 -13.76 4.98
C LEU A 124 -7.41 -13.04 6.29
N ASP A 125 -6.11 -12.89 6.54
CA ASP A 125 -5.58 -12.37 7.80
C ASP A 125 -5.04 -10.93 7.68
N SER A 126 -4.93 -10.38 6.46
CA SER A 126 -4.22 -9.12 6.24
C SER A 126 -5.03 -7.85 6.56
N LEU A 127 -6.35 -7.96 6.69
CA LEU A 127 -7.28 -6.86 6.93
C LEU A 127 -8.24 -7.16 8.08
N ASP A 128 -8.48 -6.19 8.95
CA ASP A 128 -9.54 -6.22 9.96
C ASP A 128 -10.93 -5.97 9.34
N LEU A 129 -11.99 -6.08 10.16
CA LEU A 129 -13.38 -5.84 9.76
C LEU A 129 -13.62 -4.45 9.14
N ASN A 130 -12.79 -3.47 9.52
CA ASN A 130 -12.85 -2.12 8.96
C ASN A 130 -12.13 -1.98 7.61
N GLY A 131 -11.59 -3.06 7.05
CA GLY A 131 -10.87 -3.10 5.78
C GLY A 131 -9.46 -2.51 5.83
N LEU A 132 -8.89 -2.34 7.03
CA LEU A 132 -7.54 -1.85 7.23
C LEU A 132 -6.61 -2.94 7.77
N PRO A 133 -5.31 -2.88 7.44
CA PRO A 133 -4.32 -3.71 8.10
C PRO A 133 -4.30 -3.46 9.62
N PRO A 134 -4.20 -4.51 10.45
CA PRO A 134 -4.21 -4.36 11.92
C PRO A 134 -3.18 -3.35 12.44
N LYS A 135 -2.02 -3.28 11.80
CA LYS A 135 -0.98 -2.31 12.13
C LYS A 135 -1.42 -0.85 12.00
N ILE A 136 -2.22 -0.52 10.97
CA ILE A 136 -2.76 0.84 10.83
C ILE A 136 -3.69 1.16 12.00
N ASN A 137 -4.54 0.20 12.41
CA ASN A 137 -5.43 0.38 13.55
C ASN A 137 -4.64 0.66 14.84
N THR A 138 -3.57 -0.09 15.10
CA THR A 138 -2.66 0.15 16.25
C THR A 138 -2.02 1.53 16.21
N LEU A 139 -1.48 1.95 15.05
CA LEU A 139 -0.83 3.25 14.91
C LEU A 139 -1.80 4.42 15.08
N VAL A 140 -3.03 4.27 14.58
CA VAL A 140 -4.09 5.27 14.78
C VAL A 140 -4.45 5.37 16.26
N ALA A 141 -4.66 4.24 16.95
CA ALA A 141 -4.99 4.22 18.36
C ALA A 141 -3.90 4.88 19.23
N GLN A 142 -2.63 4.54 19.00
CA GLN A 142 -1.48 5.15 19.70
C GLN A 142 -1.42 6.67 19.53
N ARG A 143 -1.71 7.16 18.32
CA ARG A 143 -1.72 8.59 18.02
C ARG A 143 -2.87 9.32 18.72
N VAL A 144 -4.06 8.71 18.78
CA VAL A 144 -5.21 9.27 19.51
C VAL A 144 -4.89 9.38 20.99
N ALA A 145 -4.41 8.30 21.61
CA ALA A 145 -4.03 8.29 23.03
C ALA A 145 -2.96 9.34 23.37
N LYS A 146 -1.94 9.51 22.51
CA LYS A 146 -0.92 10.56 22.68
C LYS A 146 -1.51 11.97 22.60
N LYS A 147 -2.51 12.19 21.74
CA LYS A 147 -3.15 13.50 21.60
C LYS A 147 -3.97 13.85 22.84
N GLU A 148 -4.71 12.88 23.39
CA GLU A 148 -5.49 13.04 24.62
C GLU A 148 -4.57 13.38 25.80
N LEU A 149 -3.48 12.63 25.99
CA LEU A 149 -2.49 12.90 27.04
C LEU A 149 -1.92 14.33 26.96
N ASN A 150 -1.61 14.80 25.76
CA ASN A 150 -1.07 16.15 25.58
C ASN A 150 -2.10 17.25 25.87
N GLN A 151 -3.39 17.01 25.56
CA GLN A 151 -4.46 17.96 25.85
C GLN A 151 -4.72 18.09 27.35
N ASP A 152 -4.57 17.00 28.11
CA ASP A 152 -4.71 17.04 29.57
C ASP A 152 -3.55 17.80 30.23
N ILE A 153 -2.34 17.76 29.66
CA ILE A 153 -1.17 18.49 30.16
C ILE A 153 -1.30 20.00 29.89
N ASP A 154 -1.88 20.40 28.76
CA ASP A 154 -2.07 21.83 28.39
C ASP A 154 -3.21 22.53 29.17
N LEU A 155 -3.94 21.79 30.03
CA LEU A 155 -5.01 22.31 30.88
C LEU A 155 -4.58 22.58 32.34
N PHE A 156 -3.30 22.38 32.68
CA PHE A 156 -2.68 22.71 33.97
C PHE A 156 -1.60 23.79 33.82
#